data_AF-A0A453IUI4-F1
#
_entry.id   AF-A0A453IUI4-F1
#
_cell.length_a   1.000
_cell.length_b   1.000
_cell.length_c   1.000
_cell.angle_alpha   90.00
_cell.angle_beta   90.00
_cell.angle_gamma   90.00
#
_symmetry.space_group_name_H-M   'P 1'
#
loop_
_entity.id
_entity.type
_entity.pdbx_description
1 polymer ?
#
loop_
_entity_poly.entity_id
_entity_poly.type
_entity_poly.pdbx_seq_one_letter_code
_entity_poly.pdbx_strand_id
1 'polypeptide(L)'
;MGSKGSIMITESAVSCAPSFKIRVVDTVGCGDSFTAAIAFGFLHGLPAISTLALANAVGAATATGCGAGRNVAHLDKVLNLLRESDLNEEGKTWTKLIEGLSACPEVSVLSKTPVNGSSDRFVNVVPVSGVVSDLLSMLEVAPERSTVQA
;
A
#
# COMPACT_ATOMS: atom_id res chain seq x y z
N MET A 1 5.04 -4.82 -7.40
CA MET A 1 6.47 -4.79 -7.82
C MET A 1 7.41 -5.14 -6.65
N GLY A 2 7.07 -6.17 -5.85
CA GLY A 2 7.89 -6.58 -4.69
C GLY A 2 8.22 -5.41 -3.74
N SER A 3 9.50 -5.31 -3.36
CA SER A 3 10.05 -4.27 -2.47
C SER A 3 9.96 -2.83 -3.02
N LYS A 4 9.48 -2.65 -4.25
CA LYS A 4 9.23 -1.31 -4.81
C LYS A 4 7.80 -0.83 -4.59
N GLY A 5 6.90 -1.66 -4.03
CA GLY A 5 5.48 -1.31 -3.88
C GLY A 5 4.68 -1.56 -5.15
N SER A 6 3.75 -0.66 -5.47
CA SER A 6 2.67 -0.89 -6.44
C SER A 6 2.24 0.38 -7.16
N ILE A 7 1.68 0.20 -8.36
CA ILE A 7 1.08 1.25 -9.17
C ILE A 7 -0.29 0.77 -9.61
N MET A 8 -1.29 1.63 -9.52
CA MET A 8 -2.62 1.44 -10.12
C MET A 8 -2.80 2.48 -11.21
N ILE A 9 -3.14 2.04 -12.41
CA ILE A 9 -3.37 2.89 -13.57
C ILE A 9 -4.82 2.68 -13.99
N THR A 10 -5.55 3.79 -14.08
CA THR A 10 -6.91 3.86 -14.60
C THR A 10 -6.93 4.79 -15.81
N GLU A 11 -8.08 4.90 -16.48
CA GLU A 11 -8.23 5.85 -17.60
C GLU A 11 -8.00 7.31 -17.16
N SER A 12 -8.40 7.66 -15.93
CA SER A 12 -8.37 9.03 -15.44
C SER A 12 -7.16 9.35 -14.55
N ALA A 13 -6.57 8.36 -13.89
CA ALA A 13 -5.57 8.60 -12.85
C ALA A 13 -4.54 7.48 -12.70
N VAL A 14 -3.37 7.85 -12.20
CA VAL A 14 -2.29 6.96 -11.76
C VAL A 14 -2.08 7.13 -10.26
N SER A 15 -2.08 6.04 -9.50
CA SER A 15 -1.78 6.03 -8.07
C SER A 15 -0.55 5.17 -7.80
N CYS A 16 0.40 5.71 -7.05
CA CYS A 16 1.68 5.08 -6.74
C CYS A 16 1.85 4.96 -5.22
N ALA A 17 2.09 3.75 -4.72
CA ALA A 17 2.38 3.53 -3.31
C ALA A 17 3.67 2.70 -3.17
N PRO A 18 4.68 3.19 -2.43
CA PRO A 18 5.84 2.39 -2.07
C PRO A 18 5.47 1.26 -1.10
N SER A 19 6.29 0.21 -1.06
CA SER A 19 6.11 -0.86 -0.08
C SER A 19 6.62 -0.43 1.30
N PHE A 20 6.24 -1.18 2.33
CA PHE A 20 6.83 -1.06 3.66
C PHE A 20 8.17 -1.80 3.73
N LYS A 21 9.13 -1.26 4.48
CA LYS A 21 10.39 -1.92 4.80
C LYS A 21 10.14 -3.00 5.82
N ILE A 22 10.64 -4.19 5.52
CA ILE A 22 10.51 -5.38 6.36
C ILE A 22 11.77 -6.22 6.27
N ARG A 23 11.97 -7.10 7.26
CA ARG A 23 12.86 -8.25 7.11
C ARG A 23 12.08 -9.38 6.44
N VAL A 24 12.46 -9.73 5.22
CA VAL A 24 11.82 -10.80 4.44
C VAL A 24 12.25 -12.17 4.97
N VAL A 25 11.28 -13.08 5.11
CA VAL A 25 11.49 -14.49 5.45
C VAL A 25 11.16 -15.38 4.25
N ASP A 26 9.98 -15.19 3.67
CA ASP A 26 9.48 -15.89 2.48
C ASP A 26 8.63 -14.91 1.65
N THR A 27 8.48 -15.12 0.35
CA THR A 27 7.61 -14.30 -0.51
C THR A 27 6.44 -15.07 -1.11
N VAL A 28 6.34 -16.38 -0.84
CA VAL A 28 5.20 -17.20 -1.28
C VAL A 28 3.90 -16.66 -0.67
N GLY A 29 2.87 -16.48 -1.51
CA GLY A 29 1.55 -15.98 -1.09
C GLY A 29 1.43 -14.46 -0.91
N CYS A 30 2.51 -13.69 -1.05
CA CYS A 30 2.45 -12.23 -0.94
C CYS A 30 1.57 -11.60 -2.04
N GLY A 31 1.59 -12.15 -3.25
CA GLY A 31 0.76 -11.70 -4.37
C GLY A 31 -0.72 -11.99 -4.17
N ASP A 32 -1.06 -13.18 -3.64
CA ASP A 32 -2.44 -13.56 -3.33
C ASP A 32 -3.01 -12.67 -2.22
N SER A 33 -2.21 -12.45 -1.16
CA SER A 33 -2.59 -11.59 -0.04
C SER A 33 -2.73 -10.12 -0.45
N PHE A 34 -1.82 -9.63 -1.31
CA PHE A 34 -1.95 -8.31 -1.94
C PHE A 34 -3.26 -8.22 -2.74
N THR A 35 -3.57 -9.21 -3.56
CA THR A 35 -4.80 -9.23 -4.39
C THR A 35 -6.06 -9.25 -3.52
N ALA A 36 -6.06 -10.02 -2.43
CA ALA A 36 -7.16 -10.03 -1.46
C ALA A 36 -7.38 -8.64 -0.86
N ALA A 37 -6.32 -7.90 -0.55
CA ALA A 37 -6.40 -6.54 -0.05
C ALA A 37 -6.88 -5.52 -1.11
N ILE A 38 -6.53 -5.71 -2.40
CA ILE A 38 -7.11 -4.93 -3.49
C ILE A 38 -8.63 -5.14 -3.57
N ALA A 39 -9.07 -6.41 -3.55
CA ALA A 39 -10.50 -6.74 -3.57
C ALA A 39 -11.23 -6.15 -2.36
N PHE A 40 -10.63 -6.25 -1.17
CA PHE A 40 -11.15 -5.65 0.05
C PHE A 40 -11.31 -4.13 -0.07
N GLY A 41 -10.28 -3.42 -0.56
CA GLY A 41 -10.34 -1.98 -0.76
C GLY A 41 -11.42 -1.56 -1.76
N PHE A 42 -11.55 -2.28 -2.88
CA PHE A 42 -12.61 -2.07 -3.86
C PHE A 42 -14.01 -2.26 -3.25
N LEU A 43 -14.23 -3.35 -2.51
CA LEU A 43 -15.52 -3.66 -1.88
C LEU A 43 -15.93 -2.64 -0.81
N HIS A 44 -14.97 -1.99 -0.16
CA HIS A 44 -15.21 -0.96 0.85
C HIS A 44 -15.16 0.48 0.29
N GLY A 45 -15.02 0.65 -1.03
CA GLY A 45 -14.96 1.96 -1.66
C GLY A 45 -13.75 2.80 -1.22
N LEU A 46 -12.64 2.15 -0.86
CA LEU A 46 -11.43 2.84 -0.45
C LEU A 46 -10.83 3.62 -1.64
N PRO A 47 -10.28 4.83 -1.40
CA PRO A 47 -9.48 5.52 -2.41
C PRO A 47 -8.36 4.62 -2.95
N ALA A 48 -8.01 4.78 -4.23
CA ALA A 48 -6.99 3.96 -4.88
C ALA A 48 -5.65 3.96 -4.11
N ILE A 49 -5.23 5.14 -3.63
CA ILE A 49 -3.98 5.28 -2.87
C ILE A 49 -4.03 4.53 -1.53
N SER A 50 -5.16 4.56 -0.82
CA SER A 50 -5.38 3.84 0.44
C SER A 50 -5.46 2.33 0.21
N THR A 51 -6.10 1.91 -0.88
CA THR A 51 -6.16 0.51 -1.31
C THR A 51 -4.77 -0.04 -1.60
N LEU A 52 -3.93 0.71 -2.33
CA LEU A 52 -2.55 0.31 -2.60
C LEU A 52 -1.69 0.28 -1.33
N ALA A 53 -1.85 1.26 -0.43
CA ALA A 53 -1.15 1.28 0.85
C ALA A 53 -1.49 0.04 1.70
N LEU A 54 -2.78 -0.29 1.81
CA LEU A 54 -3.25 -1.49 2.50
C LEU A 54 -2.71 -2.77 1.84
N ALA A 55 -2.80 -2.88 0.52
CA ALA A 55 -2.33 -4.06 -0.19
C ALA A 55 -0.82 -4.27 -0.05
N ASN A 56 -0.03 -3.19 -0.11
CA ASN A 56 1.40 -3.24 0.18
C ASN A 56 1.68 -3.67 1.63
N ALA A 57 0.90 -3.19 2.61
CA ALA A 57 1.06 -3.59 4.01
C ALA A 57 0.74 -5.08 4.21
N VAL A 58 -0.34 -5.59 3.61
CA VAL A 58 -0.75 -7.01 3.67
C VAL A 58 0.28 -7.92 2.99
N GLY A 59 0.74 -7.56 1.79
CA GLY A 59 1.79 -8.30 1.11
C GLY A 59 3.11 -8.30 1.89
N ALA A 60 3.49 -7.16 2.47
CA ALA A 60 4.69 -7.05 3.31
C ALA A 60 4.56 -7.87 4.61
N ALA A 61 3.42 -7.83 5.29
CA ALA A 61 3.17 -8.63 6.49
C ALA A 61 3.28 -10.13 6.18
N THR A 62 2.71 -10.57 5.06
CA THR A 62 2.81 -11.97 4.59
C THR A 62 4.27 -12.38 4.39
N ALA A 63 5.09 -11.48 3.84
CA ALA A 63 6.50 -11.76 3.59
C ALA A 63 7.37 -11.91 4.85
N THR A 64 6.82 -11.60 6.03
CA THR A 64 7.49 -11.82 7.32
C THR A 64 7.23 -13.21 7.91
N GLY A 65 6.30 -13.97 7.32
CA GLY A 65 6.01 -15.38 7.64
C GLY A 65 6.67 -16.35 6.67
N CYS A 66 6.41 -17.65 6.82
CA CYS A 66 6.92 -18.72 5.97
C CYS A 66 5.76 -19.51 5.35
N GLY A 67 5.78 -19.70 4.03
CA GLY A 67 4.73 -20.36 3.26
C GLY A 67 3.48 -19.51 3.05
N ALA A 68 2.45 -20.11 2.44
CA ALA A 68 1.15 -19.49 2.15
C ALA A 68 -0.01 -20.25 2.79
N GLY A 69 -1.25 -19.90 2.43
CA GLY A 69 -2.47 -20.53 2.95
C GLY A 69 -2.81 -20.01 4.35
N ARG A 70 -2.61 -20.84 5.38
CA ARG A 70 -2.88 -20.43 6.78
C ARG A 70 -1.80 -19.51 7.37
N ASN A 71 -0.67 -19.37 6.69
CA ASN A 71 0.46 -18.55 7.13
C ASN A 71 0.49 -17.15 6.47
N VAL A 72 -0.64 -16.69 5.91
CA VAL A 72 -0.77 -15.33 5.36
C VAL A 72 -0.79 -14.27 6.47
N ALA A 73 -0.73 -12.99 6.09
CA ALA A 73 -0.69 -11.87 7.02
C ALA A 73 -1.80 -11.92 8.10
N HIS A 74 -1.40 -11.76 9.36
CA HIS A 74 -2.31 -11.46 10.46
C HIS A 74 -2.55 -9.94 10.56
N LEU A 75 -3.75 -9.57 11.02
CA LEU A 75 -4.18 -8.17 11.11
C LEU A 75 -3.26 -7.33 12.00
N ASP A 76 -2.82 -7.86 13.14
CA ASP A 76 -1.90 -7.17 14.06
C ASP A 76 -0.59 -6.76 13.36
N LYS A 77 -0.05 -7.63 12.51
CA LYS A 77 1.18 -7.35 11.75
C LYS A 77 0.95 -6.25 10.71
N VAL A 78 -0.20 -6.27 10.04
CA VAL A 78 -0.60 -5.24 9.08
C VAL A 78 -0.75 -3.88 9.79
N LEU A 79 -1.45 -3.84 10.92
CA LEU A 79 -1.62 -2.62 11.72
C LEU A 79 -0.28 -2.07 12.20
N ASN A 80 0.65 -2.93 12.65
CA ASN A 80 1.98 -2.49 13.06
C ASN A 80 2.77 -1.87 11.91
N LEU A 81 2.76 -2.46 10.71
CA LEU A 81 3.41 -1.87 9.54
C LEU A 81 2.81 -0.51 9.15
N LEU A 82 1.48 -0.39 9.20
CA LEU A 82 0.79 0.87 8.94
C LEU A 82 1.22 1.94 9.96
N ARG A 83 1.22 1.63 11.26
CA ARG A 83 1.62 2.56 12.33
C ARG A 83 3.09 3.00 12.23
N GLU A 84 4.01 2.08 11.96
CA GLU A 84 5.41 2.40 11.75
C GLU A 84 5.60 3.28 10.50
N SER A 85 4.71 3.11 9.51
CA SER A 85 4.73 3.85 8.26
C SER A 85 6.09 3.81 7.56
N ASP A 86 6.95 2.79 7.79
CA ASP A 86 8.30 2.79 7.26
C ASP A 86 8.36 2.40 5.78
N LEU A 87 8.09 3.37 4.91
CA LEU A 87 8.05 3.20 3.46
C LEU A 87 9.46 3.05 2.83
N ASN A 88 9.53 2.21 1.80
CA ASN A 88 10.68 2.09 0.90
C ASN A 88 10.61 3.14 -0.20
N GLU A 89 10.92 4.39 0.16
CA GLU A 89 10.94 5.54 -0.74
C GLU A 89 12.30 5.70 -1.40
N GLU A 90 12.71 4.74 -2.24
CA GLU A 90 13.88 4.96 -3.10
C GLU A 90 13.56 6.10 -4.10
N GLY A 91 13.79 7.34 -3.67
CA GLY A 91 13.30 8.57 -4.28
C GLY A 91 13.72 8.83 -5.72
N LYS A 92 14.64 8.03 -6.28
CA LYS A 92 15.01 8.10 -7.70
C LYS A 92 14.07 7.30 -8.61
N THR A 93 13.39 6.29 -8.07
CA THR A 93 12.54 5.38 -8.86
C THR A 93 11.22 6.04 -9.22
N TRP A 94 10.58 6.70 -8.25
CA TRP A 94 9.27 7.31 -8.44
C TRP A 94 9.31 8.58 -9.29
N THR A 95 10.29 9.45 -9.08
CA THR A 95 10.47 10.68 -9.87
C THR A 95 10.64 10.40 -11.35
N LYS A 96 11.50 9.42 -11.71
CA LYS A 96 11.69 9.00 -13.11
C LYS A 96 10.44 8.39 -13.73
N LEU A 97 9.66 7.65 -12.94
CA LEU A 97 8.42 7.03 -13.41
C LEU A 97 7.36 8.10 -13.69
N ILE A 98 7.26 9.11 -12.82
CA ILE A 98 6.38 10.27 -12.98
C ILE A 98 6.78 11.10 -14.21
N GLU A 99 8.07 11.31 -14.44
CA GLU A 99 8.59 12.01 -15.64
C GLU A 99 8.15 11.33 -16.95
N GLY A 100 8.08 9.99 -16.96
CA GLY A 100 7.64 9.20 -18.12
C GLY A 100 6.12 9.17 -18.35
N LEU A 101 5.31 9.59 -17.38
CA LEU A 101 3.84 9.62 -17.46
C LEU A 101 3.30 10.96 -17.99
N SER A 102 4.08 11.64 -18.83
CA SER A 102 3.80 13.01 -19.31
C SER A 102 2.48 13.20 -20.07
N ALA A 103 1.77 12.13 -20.41
CA ALA A 103 0.46 12.13 -21.07
C ALA A 103 -0.72 11.75 -20.14
N CYS A 104 -0.51 11.49 -18.85
CA CYS A 104 -1.56 11.03 -17.92
C CYS A 104 -2.27 12.19 -17.19
N PRO A 105 -3.60 12.09 -16.92
CA PRO A 105 -4.39 13.25 -16.47
C PRO A 105 -4.18 13.63 -14.99
N GLU A 106 -3.93 12.67 -14.11
CA GLU A 106 -3.70 12.91 -12.67
C GLU A 106 -2.77 11.83 -12.07
N VAL A 107 -1.75 12.24 -11.30
CA VAL A 107 -0.80 11.31 -10.67
C VAL A 107 -0.79 11.53 -9.16
N SER A 108 -1.15 10.52 -8.37
CA SER A 108 -1.09 10.55 -6.91
C SER A 108 0.05 9.65 -6.39
N VAL A 109 0.85 10.16 -5.46
CA VAL A 109 2.00 9.43 -4.90
C VAL A 109 1.94 9.48 -3.38
N LEU A 110 1.92 8.30 -2.75
CA LEU A 110 2.00 8.18 -1.30
C LEU A 110 3.43 8.46 -0.82
N SER A 111 3.60 9.38 0.11
CA SER A 111 4.92 9.69 0.67
C SER A 111 4.91 10.08 2.16
N LYS A 112 6.04 9.86 2.85
CA LYS A 112 6.34 10.37 4.20
C LYS A 112 6.60 11.87 4.20
N THR A 113 7.28 12.40 3.19
CA THR A 113 7.68 13.80 3.11
C THR A 113 6.90 14.51 2.02
N PRO A 114 6.56 15.80 2.20
CA PRO A 114 6.08 16.61 1.09
C PRO A 114 7.18 16.65 0.02
N VAL A 115 6.90 16.15 -1.18
CA VAL A 115 7.85 16.29 -2.30
C VAL A 115 7.78 17.73 -2.77
N ASN A 116 8.72 18.56 -2.32
CA ASN A 116 8.93 19.90 -2.89
C ASN A 116 9.59 19.75 -4.26
N GLY A 117 8.78 19.56 -5.30
CA GLY A 117 9.25 19.35 -6.66
C GLY A 117 8.41 20.11 -7.69
N SER A 118 8.93 21.28 -8.10
CA SER A 118 8.72 21.95 -9.39
C SER A 118 7.26 22.18 -9.87
N SER A 119 6.77 23.37 -9.56
CA SER A 119 5.76 24.27 -10.18
C SER A 119 4.92 23.92 -11.44
N ASP A 120 5.00 22.75 -12.10
CA ASP A 120 4.43 22.63 -13.45
C ASP A 120 3.66 21.35 -13.80
N ARG A 121 3.36 20.42 -12.86
CA ARG A 121 2.60 19.20 -13.21
C ARG A 121 1.67 18.66 -12.10
N PHE A 122 0.57 18.04 -12.53
CA PHE A 122 -0.54 17.40 -11.78
C PHE A 122 -0.13 16.21 -10.89
N VAL A 123 0.93 16.35 -10.10
CA VAL A 123 1.38 15.32 -9.16
C VAL A 123 0.90 15.69 -7.76
N ASN A 124 -0.08 14.94 -7.26
CA ASN A 124 -0.58 15.06 -5.90
C ASN A 124 0.24 14.16 -4.97
N VAL A 125 0.96 14.77 -4.04
CA VAL A 125 1.69 14.02 -3.00
C VAL A 125 0.76 13.80 -1.83
N VAL A 126 0.39 12.54 -1.60
CA VAL A 126 -0.52 12.14 -0.54
C VAL A 126 0.30 11.78 0.71
N PRO A 127 0.10 12.47 1.85
CA PRO A 127 0.82 12.16 3.07
C PRO A 127 0.41 10.79 3.62
N VAL A 128 1.40 9.94 3.91
CA VAL A 128 1.17 8.60 4.47
C VAL A 128 0.42 8.64 5.80
N SER A 129 0.64 9.67 6.62
CA SER A 129 -0.01 9.82 7.91
C SER A 129 -1.54 9.92 7.82
N GLY A 130 -2.07 10.64 6.82
CA GLY A 130 -3.51 10.74 6.60
C GLY A 130 -4.10 9.40 6.17
N VAL A 131 -3.48 8.76 5.18
CA VAL A 131 -3.91 7.44 4.68
C VAL A 131 -3.86 6.38 5.77
N VAL A 132 -2.81 6.37 6.60
CA VAL A 132 -2.67 5.44 7.72
C VAL A 132 -3.73 5.70 8.78
N SER A 133 -3.98 6.96 9.14
CA SER A 133 -5.04 7.31 10.10
C SER A 133 -6.40 6.76 9.65
N ASP A 134 -6.75 6.97 8.37
CA ASP A 134 -8.01 6.48 7.81
C ASP A 134 -8.08 4.94 7.84
N LEU A 135 -7.02 4.27 7.40
CA LEU A 135 -6.94 2.80 7.40
C LEU A 135 -7.02 2.20 8.81
N LEU A 136 -6.31 2.78 9.79
CA LEU A 136 -6.35 2.32 11.18
C LEU A 136 -7.76 2.48 11.76
N SER A 137 -8.38 3.64 11.56
CA SER A 137 -9.75 3.90 12.04
C SER A 137 -10.75 2.87 11.48
N MET A 138 -10.57 2.45 10.24
CA MET A 138 -11.43 1.47 9.60
C MET A 138 -11.20 0.05 10.10
N LEU A 139 -9.93 -0.36 10.22
CA LEU A 139 -9.54 -1.73 10.55
C LEU A 139 -9.68 -2.05 12.05
N GLU A 140 -9.54 -1.06 12.92
CA GLU A 140 -9.68 -1.22 14.38
C GLU A 140 -11.14 -1.24 14.84
N VAL A 141 -12.06 -0.65 14.07
CA VAL A 141 -13.50 -0.64 14.37
C VAL A 141 -14.19 -1.94 13.94
N ALA A 142 -13.51 -2.81 13.18
CA ALA A 142 -14.06 -4.12 12.83
C ALA A 142 -14.27 -4.96 14.12
N PRO A 143 -15.52 -5.26 14.52
CA PRO A 143 -15.76 -6.06 15.71
C PRO A 143 -15.13 -7.43 15.50
N GLU A 144 -14.59 -8.04 16.57
CA GLU A 144 -14.15 -9.43 16.62
C GLU A 144 -15.24 -10.34 16.05
N ARG A 145 -15.22 -10.60 14.75
CA ARG A 145 -16.11 -11.56 14.12
C ARG A 145 -15.38 -12.87 13.99
N SER A 146 -15.66 -13.69 15.00
CA SER A 146 -15.70 -15.14 14.97
C SER A 146 -14.33 -15.82 14.95
N THR A 147 -13.95 -16.29 16.14
CA THR A 147 -13.28 -17.57 16.32
C THR A 147 -14.03 -18.65 15.53
N VAL A 148 -13.64 -18.87 14.28
CA VAL A 148 -13.88 -20.17 13.64
C VAL A 148 -12.65 -21.00 13.99
N GLN A 149 -12.75 -21.72 15.11
CA GLN A 149 -11.87 -22.85 15.37
C GLN A 149 -12.09 -23.85 14.23
N ALA A 150 -11.05 -24.05 13.43
CA ALA A 150 -10.95 -25.17 12.50
C ALA A 150 -10.37 -26.39 13.23
#